data_AF-A0A949T7L9-F1
#
_entry.id   AF-A0A949T7L9-F1
#
_cell.length_a   1.000
_cell.length_b   1.000
_cell.length_c   1.000
_cell.angle_alpha   90.00
_cell.angle_beta   90.00
_cell.angle_gamma   90.00
#
_symmetry.space_group_name_H-M   'P 1'
#
loop_
_entity.id
_entity.type
_entity.pdbx_description
1 polymer ?
#
loop_
_entity_poly.entity_id
_entity_poly.type
_entity_poly.pdbx_seq_one_letter_code
_entity_poly.pdbx_strand_id
1 'polypeptide(L)'
;MYEYLGNNSSFYKKQIKNASIESLGVQWARKYLRNLDVDSIDFGGSNPAEEQNFQVVTSQARREITAQKLKASMRNISLQAWKKTEKLLTKQPKRHRIKAELIDPWEITRDSFTIYEKSLDVYMQAAPREPSMLIELAAKDESLSSPEEPTYVEQLAPYQLTKAISSSLGDLRQKYTQKDPRVIGFVSMQFHYTGQMLLQLLSGIEQSILSTYFKVIDDCLYMPLQRAYTAAAKLDSDSLAVSAVRNLLPVSTHIAKRITRKVIELYPGYRSYSGNLNNQKVIISSIRDVEMFQVYLWVCVLEGNIAAITHELFPLCVMLYPTLKVSWEIIRQMLHLLGQEISERLNTEQANTLMPYFQVLWHMFSPEVFSENTCEIELNAYEERKTYKPLFA
;
A
#
# COMPACT_ATOMS: atom_id res chain seq x y z
N MET A 1 10.83 50.72 41.99
CA MET A 1 10.10 51.65 41.11
C MET A 1 10.16 51.05 39.70
N TYR A 2 9.06 50.37 39.34
CA TYR A 2 8.65 49.81 38.04
C TYR A 2 9.57 48.75 37.37
N GLU A 3 9.20 47.46 37.35
CA GLU A 3 8.21 46.81 36.45
C GLU A 3 8.49 47.04 34.96
N TYR A 4 8.70 45.95 34.23
CA TYR A 4 8.24 45.64 32.85
C TYR A 4 9.22 44.71 32.12
N LEU A 5 9.20 43.40 32.42
CA LEU A 5 9.60 42.35 31.48
C LEU A 5 8.82 41.06 31.77
N GLY A 6 7.50 41.18 31.90
CA GLY A 6 6.57 40.06 31.78
C GLY A 6 5.99 40.03 30.37
N ASN A 7 5.69 38.82 29.87
CA ASN A 7 4.78 38.55 28.75
C ASN A 7 5.25 38.41 27.29
N ASN A 8 6.50 38.04 27.00
CA ASN A 8 6.83 37.52 25.65
C ASN A 8 7.09 36.01 25.55
N SER A 9 7.29 35.30 26.68
CA SER A 9 7.61 33.85 26.64
C SER A 9 6.43 32.95 26.20
N SER A 10 5.17 33.35 26.44
CA SER A 10 4.00 32.54 26.08
C SER A 10 3.57 32.69 24.61
N PHE A 11 3.92 33.81 23.96
CA PHE A 11 3.56 34.06 22.57
C PHE A 11 4.50 33.32 21.60
N TYR A 12 5.81 33.28 21.90
CA TYR A 12 6.78 32.50 21.12
C TYR A 12 6.65 30.99 21.35
N LYS A 13 6.23 30.52 22.53
CA LYS A 13 5.88 29.10 22.75
C LYS A 13 4.57 28.68 22.07
N LYS A 14 3.66 29.62 21.81
CA LYS A 14 2.40 29.35 21.09
C LYS A 14 2.58 29.39 19.56
N GLN A 15 3.54 30.16 19.04
CA GLN A 15 3.85 30.19 17.61
C GLN A 15 4.66 28.98 17.12
N ILE A 16 5.44 28.32 17.98
CA ILE A 16 6.16 27.08 17.61
C ILE A 16 5.25 25.84 17.67
N LYS A 17 4.08 25.91 18.34
CA LYS A 17 3.08 24.81 18.35
C LYS A 17 2.17 24.76 17.11
N ASN A 18 2.29 25.71 16.18
CA ASN A 18 1.43 25.82 14.99
C ASN A 18 2.19 25.71 13.65
N ALA A 19 3.44 25.24 13.63
CA ALA A 19 4.00 24.70 12.40
C ALA A 19 3.12 23.50 12.02
N SER A 20 2.26 23.69 11.01
CA SER A 20 1.24 22.75 10.53
C SER A 20 1.75 21.31 10.64
N ILE A 21 1.30 20.60 11.67
CA ILE A 21 1.66 19.20 11.83
C ILE A 21 1.08 18.47 10.62
N GLU A 22 1.97 18.09 9.71
CA GLU A 22 1.59 17.47 8.46
C GLU A 22 0.77 16.21 8.73
N SER A 23 -0.39 16.10 8.10
CA SER A 23 -1.26 14.93 8.28
C SER A 23 -0.52 13.65 7.85
N LEU A 24 -0.79 12.54 8.52
CA LEU A 24 -0.19 11.24 8.17
C LEU A 24 -0.49 10.84 6.71
N GLY A 25 -1.62 11.31 6.16
CA GLY A 25 -1.96 11.13 4.74
C GLY A 25 -0.96 11.80 3.80
N VAL A 26 -0.55 13.03 4.10
CA VAL A 26 0.44 13.74 3.31
C VAL A 26 1.81 13.07 3.45
N GLN A 27 2.20 12.68 4.67
CA GLN A 27 3.46 11.96 4.93
C GLN A 27 3.55 10.65 4.14
N TRP A 28 2.47 9.86 4.09
CA TRP A 28 2.41 8.66 3.28
C TRP A 28 2.48 8.96 1.79
N ALA A 29 1.72 9.95 1.30
CA ALA A 29 1.68 10.31 -0.11
C ALA A 29 3.06 10.70 -0.67
N ARG A 30 3.95 11.27 0.16
CA ARG A 30 5.33 11.59 -0.22
C ARG A 30 6.13 10.38 -0.70
N LYS A 31 5.80 9.15 -0.25
CA LYS A 31 6.51 7.94 -0.71
C LYS A 31 6.33 7.67 -2.20
N TYR A 32 5.22 8.13 -2.80
CA TYR A 32 4.99 7.98 -4.24
C TYR A 32 5.84 8.92 -5.07
N LEU A 33 6.42 9.96 -4.47
CA LEU A 33 7.40 10.83 -5.09
C LEU A 33 8.77 10.16 -5.12
N ARG A 34 9.18 9.56 -3.99
CA ARG A 34 10.47 8.89 -3.80
C ARG A 34 10.63 7.59 -4.61
N ASN A 35 9.53 6.94 -4.98
CA ASN A 35 9.55 5.69 -5.75
C ASN A 35 9.50 5.89 -7.28
N LEU A 36 9.38 7.12 -7.75
CA LEU A 36 9.52 7.44 -9.18
C LEU A 36 10.94 7.21 -9.70
N ASP A 37 11.90 6.96 -8.81
CA ASP A 37 13.34 6.86 -9.09
C ASP A 37 13.90 5.43 -8.96
N VAL A 38 13.19 4.52 -8.26
CA VAL A 38 13.73 3.17 -7.91
C VAL A 38 13.06 2.03 -8.70
N ASP A 39 11.83 2.22 -9.16
CA ASP A 39 11.14 1.25 -10.02
C ASP A 39 11.31 1.60 -11.53
N SER A 40 11.79 2.81 -11.82
CA SER A 40 12.23 3.25 -13.15
C SER A 40 13.65 2.73 -13.41
N ILE A 41 13.72 1.62 -14.14
CA ILE A 41 14.66 1.39 -15.24
C ILE A 41 15.91 2.28 -15.18
N ASP A 42 17.05 1.63 -14.97
CA ASP A 42 18.40 1.97 -15.41
C ASP A 42 18.42 2.94 -16.62
N PHE A 43 18.23 4.24 -16.39
CA PHE A 43 18.50 5.27 -17.37
C PHE A 43 20.00 5.52 -17.31
N GLY A 44 20.76 4.65 -17.97
CA GLY A 44 22.12 4.97 -18.33
C GLY A 44 22.12 6.26 -19.13
N GLY A 45 22.81 7.29 -18.62
CA GLY A 45 23.18 8.53 -19.30
C GLY A 45 22.10 9.17 -20.19
N SER A 46 21.45 10.22 -19.69
CA SER A 46 20.44 11.02 -20.40
C SER A 46 20.83 11.31 -21.85
N ASN A 47 20.13 10.68 -22.79
CA ASN A 47 20.28 10.94 -24.21
C ASN A 47 19.22 11.99 -24.62
N PRO A 48 19.55 13.06 -25.35
CA PRO A 48 18.61 14.15 -25.69
C PRO A 48 17.33 13.69 -26.42
N ALA A 49 17.38 12.53 -27.10
CA ALA A 49 16.23 11.94 -27.77
C ALA A 49 15.17 11.37 -26.80
N GLU A 50 15.56 10.98 -25.58
CA GLU A 50 14.64 10.44 -24.57
C GLU A 50 13.90 11.56 -23.82
N GLU A 51 14.54 12.71 -23.59
CA GLU A 51 13.91 13.91 -23.02
C GLU A 51 12.82 14.48 -23.93
N GLN A 52 13.08 14.53 -25.25
CA GLN A 52 12.06 14.94 -26.24
C GLN A 52 10.88 13.96 -26.27
N ASN A 53 11.13 12.65 -26.12
CA ASN A 53 10.08 11.64 -26.05
C ASN A 53 9.25 11.78 -24.77
N PHE A 54 9.87 12.15 -23.64
CA PHE A 54 9.18 12.38 -22.37
C PHE A 54 8.24 13.59 -22.41
N GLN A 55 8.68 14.74 -22.93
CA GLN A 55 7.82 15.93 -23.05
C GLN A 55 6.59 15.68 -23.95
N VAL A 56 6.77 14.92 -25.03
CA VAL A 56 5.67 14.53 -25.92
C VAL A 56 4.71 13.56 -25.21
N VAL A 57 5.23 12.56 -24.51
CA VAL A 57 4.43 11.56 -23.77
C VAL A 57 3.67 12.18 -22.59
N THR A 58 4.25 13.20 -21.96
CA THR A 58 3.64 13.95 -20.85
C THR A 58 2.87 15.18 -21.29
N SER A 59 2.64 15.38 -22.59
CA SER A 59 1.76 16.45 -23.07
C SER A 59 0.31 16.20 -22.67
N GLN A 60 -0.45 17.29 -22.47
CA GLN A 60 -1.89 17.22 -22.15
C GLN A 60 -2.66 16.36 -23.17
N ALA A 61 -2.46 16.64 -24.46
CA ALA A 61 -3.11 15.90 -25.54
C ALA A 61 -2.79 14.40 -25.49
N ARG A 62 -1.53 14.04 -25.19
CA ARG A 62 -1.16 12.62 -25.10
C ARG A 62 -1.76 11.93 -23.89
N ARG A 63 -1.78 12.60 -22.73
CA ARG A 63 -2.46 12.07 -21.53
C ARG A 63 -3.95 11.83 -21.78
N GLU A 64 -4.62 12.75 -22.47
CA GLU A 64 -6.04 12.59 -22.85
C GLU A 64 -6.25 11.38 -23.75
N ILE A 65 -5.45 11.20 -24.80
CA ILE A 65 -5.52 10.04 -25.68
C ILE A 65 -5.32 8.74 -24.88
N THR A 66 -4.32 8.70 -24.01
CA THR A 66 -4.02 7.54 -23.17
C THR A 66 -5.17 7.24 -22.21
N ALA A 67 -5.70 8.24 -21.51
CA ALA A 67 -6.83 8.07 -20.60
C ALA A 67 -8.07 7.56 -21.33
N GLN A 68 -8.41 8.14 -22.50
CA GLN A 68 -9.57 7.70 -23.29
C GLN A 68 -9.42 6.27 -23.79
N LYS A 69 -8.23 5.89 -24.27
CA LYS A 69 -7.93 4.50 -24.66
C LYS A 69 -8.17 3.52 -23.50
N LEU A 70 -7.71 3.87 -22.30
CA LEU A 70 -7.90 3.03 -21.12
C LEU A 70 -9.36 2.96 -20.68
N LYS A 71 -10.07 4.10 -20.63
CA LYS A 71 -11.51 4.15 -20.32
C LYS A 71 -12.34 3.29 -21.26
N ALA A 72 -12.07 3.37 -22.58
CA ALA A 72 -12.75 2.55 -23.59
C ALA A 72 -12.54 1.04 -23.39
N SER A 73 -11.38 0.63 -22.85
CA SER A 73 -11.04 -0.77 -22.61
C SER A 73 -11.50 -1.29 -21.24
N MET A 74 -11.81 -0.39 -20.31
CA MET A 74 -11.94 -0.66 -18.89
C MET A 74 -13.09 -1.63 -18.55
N ARG A 75 -14.23 -1.54 -19.24
CA ARG A 75 -15.37 -2.44 -18.99
C ARG A 75 -15.02 -3.90 -19.30
N ASN A 76 -14.43 -4.16 -20.46
CA ASN A 76 -14.02 -5.52 -20.85
C ASN A 76 -12.89 -6.03 -19.95
N ILE A 77 -11.89 -5.19 -19.66
CA ILE A 77 -10.78 -5.55 -18.79
C ILE A 77 -11.25 -5.89 -17.38
N SER A 78 -12.16 -5.11 -16.80
CA SER A 78 -12.67 -5.35 -15.44
C SER A 78 -13.42 -6.69 -15.36
N LEU A 79 -14.19 -7.07 -16.39
CA LEU A 79 -14.83 -8.39 -16.46
C LEU A 79 -13.81 -9.54 -16.57
N GLN A 80 -12.73 -9.36 -17.34
CA GLN A 80 -11.66 -10.34 -17.44
C GLN A 80 -10.85 -10.46 -16.15
N ALA A 81 -10.63 -9.34 -15.47
CA ALA A 81 -10.02 -9.29 -14.15
C ALA A 81 -10.85 -10.08 -13.14
N TRP A 82 -12.19 -9.95 -13.18
CA TRP A 82 -13.06 -10.72 -12.28
C TRP A 82 -12.90 -12.22 -12.49
N LYS A 83 -12.87 -12.68 -13.75
CA LYS A 83 -12.64 -14.10 -14.06
C LYS A 83 -11.32 -14.61 -13.48
N LYS A 84 -10.26 -13.78 -13.46
CA LYS A 84 -8.98 -14.13 -12.83
C LYS A 84 -9.09 -14.18 -11.30
N THR A 85 -9.74 -13.19 -10.70
CA THR A 85 -10.01 -13.15 -9.26
C THR A 85 -10.81 -14.35 -8.79
N GLU A 86 -11.92 -14.64 -9.46
CA GLU A 86 -12.78 -15.77 -9.16
C GLU A 86 -12.01 -17.08 -9.28
N LYS A 87 -11.25 -17.28 -10.37
CA LYS A 87 -10.43 -18.47 -10.56
C LYS A 87 -9.38 -18.65 -9.46
N LEU A 88 -8.75 -17.56 -9.02
CA LEU A 88 -7.75 -17.60 -7.95
C LEU A 88 -8.39 -17.96 -6.61
N LEU A 89 -9.53 -17.38 -6.29
CA LEU A 89 -10.15 -17.46 -4.96
C LEU A 89 -11.36 -18.40 -4.90
N THR A 90 -11.62 -19.22 -5.92
CA THR A 90 -12.87 -20.02 -6.06
C THR A 90 -13.17 -20.87 -4.83
N LYS A 91 -12.14 -21.42 -4.19
CA LYS A 91 -12.29 -22.34 -3.04
C LYS A 91 -12.41 -21.60 -1.70
N GLN A 92 -12.10 -20.32 -1.65
CA GLN A 92 -11.98 -19.56 -0.40
C GLN A 92 -13.32 -19.32 0.30
N PRO A 93 -14.44 -19.00 -0.40
CA PRO A 93 -15.72 -18.81 0.28
C PRO A 93 -16.17 -20.05 1.06
N LYS A 94 -16.08 -21.24 0.45
CA LYS A 94 -16.38 -22.52 1.10
C LYS A 94 -15.42 -22.81 2.24
N ARG A 95 -14.10 -22.73 2.00
CA ARG A 95 -13.04 -23.06 2.98
C ARG A 95 -13.11 -22.19 4.23
N HIS A 96 -13.39 -20.90 4.07
CA HIS A 96 -13.36 -19.91 5.15
C HIS A 96 -14.76 -19.53 5.66
N ARG A 97 -15.81 -20.17 5.15
CA ARG A 97 -17.21 -19.91 5.47
C ARG A 97 -17.60 -18.44 5.23
N ILE A 98 -17.07 -17.84 4.17
CA ILE A 98 -17.45 -16.48 3.75
C ILE A 98 -18.80 -16.61 3.07
N LYS A 99 -19.78 -15.82 3.51
CA LYS A 99 -21.11 -15.83 2.91
C LYS A 99 -21.04 -15.31 1.47
N ALA A 100 -21.54 -16.08 0.51
CA ALA A 100 -21.49 -15.75 -0.91
C ALA A 100 -22.17 -14.41 -1.23
N GLU A 101 -23.23 -14.05 -0.50
CA GLU A 101 -23.95 -12.77 -0.62
C GLU A 101 -23.10 -11.52 -0.37
N LEU A 102 -21.93 -11.68 0.28
CA LEU A 102 -21.00 -10.59 0.53
C LEU A 102 -20.05 -10.33 -0.64
N ILE A 103 -20.05 -11.22 -1.64
CA ILE A 103 -19.18 -11.16 -2.81
C ILE A 103 -20.08 -11.00 -4.03
N ASP A 104 -20.41 -9.75 -4.38
CA ASP A 104 -21.13 -9.43 -5.61
C ASP A 104 -20.13 -9.07 -6.74
N PRO A 105 -19.96 -9.94 -7.75
CA PRO A 105 -19.07 -9.68 -8.89
C PRO A 105 -19.36 -8.38 -9.61
N TRP A 106 -20.63 -8.06 -9.81
CA TRP A 106 -21.07 -6.91 -10.60
C TRP A 106 -20.82 -5.62 -9.84
N GLU A 107 -21.10 -5.65 -8.53
CA GLU A 107 -20.83 -4.52 -7.66
C GLU A 107 -19.33 -4.23 -7.56
N ILE A 108 -18.52 -5.25 -7.28
CA ILE A 108 -17.06 -5.12 -7.17
C ILE A 108 -16.45 -4.63 -8.48
N THR A 109 -16.92 -5.14 -9.62
CA THR A 109 -16.47 -4.72 -10.95
C THR A 109 -16.84 -3.26 -11.25
N ARG A 110 -18.07 -2.85 -10.94
CA ARG A 110 -18.55 -1.47 -11.12
C ARG A 110 -17.76 -0.50 -10.25
N ASP A 111 -17.59 -0.83 -8.97
CA ASP A 111 -16.87 0.01 -8.04
C ASP A 111 -15.38 0.16 -8.45
N SER A 112 -14.78 -0.92 -8.98
CA SER A 112 -13.43 -0.86 -9.58
C SER A 112 -13.34 0.06 -10.78
N PHE A 113 -14.30 -0.04 -11.71
CA PHE A 113 -14.40 0.85 -12.86
C PHE A 113 -14.45 2.33 -12.43
N THR A 114 -15.30 2.67 -11.47
CA THR A 114 -15.48 4.05 -11.00
C THR A 114 -14.19 4.64 -10.41
N ILE A 115 -13.43 3.86 -9.64
CA ILE A 115 -12.17 4.33 -9.05
C ILE A 115 -11.10 4.55 -10.13
N TYR A 116 -10.97 3.61 -11.09
CA TYR A 116 -10.01 3.77 -12.18
C TYR A 116 -10.38 4.95 -13.09
N GLU A 117 -11.66 5.15 -13.39
CA GLU A 117 -12.14 6.31 -14.15
C GLU A 117 -11.73 7.63 -13.48
N LYS A 118 -12.04 7.77 -12.19
CA LYS A 118 -11.67 8.96 -11.40
C LYS A 118 -10.15 9.16 -11.33
N SER A 119 -9.38 8.07 -11.26
CA SER A 119 -7.92 8.13 -11.27
C SER A 119 -7.37 8.61 -12.61
N LEU A 120 -8.00 8.20 -13.71
CA LEU A 120 -7.65 8.66 -15.05
C LEU A 120 -8.05 10.12 -15.29
N ASP A 121 -9.14 10.61 -14.70
CA ASP A 121 -9.50 12.03 -14.73
C ASP A 121 -8.44 12.90 -14.05
N VAL A 122 -7.93 12.47 -12.89
CA VAL A 122 -6.83 13.16 -12.21
C VAL A 122 -5.56 13.12 -13.05
N TYR A 123 -5.24 11.97 -13.67
CA TYR A 123 -4.11 11.87 -14.59
C TYR A 123 -4.22 12.84 -15.76
N MET A 124 -5.41 13.00 -16.36
CA MET A 124 -5.65 13.96 -17.43
C MET A 124 -5.41 15.41 -17.00
N GLN A 125 -5.78 15.76 -15.77
CA GLN A 125 -5.69 17.14 -15.25
C GLN A 125 -4.31 17.49 -14.66
N ALA A 126 -3.46 16.50 -14.42
CA ALA A 126 -2.13 16.73 -13.86
C ALA A 126 -1.27 17.59 -14.79
N ALA A 127 -0.60 18.62 -14.27
CA ALA A 127 0.25 19.49 -15.07
C ALA A 127 1.46 18.70 -15.66
N PRO A 128 1.90 18.99 -16.91
CA PRO A 128 3.15 18.45 -17.45
C PRO A 128 4.33 18.85 -16.55
N ARG A 129 5.35 17.99 -16.44
CA ARG A 129 6.58 18.34 -15.72
C ARG A 129 7.81 18.24 -16.59
N GLU A 130 8.72 19.17 -16.36
CA GLU A 130 10.11 19.12 -16.81
C GLU A 130 10.88 18.00 -16.05
N PRO A 131 11.63 17.14 -16.75
CA PRO A 131 12.42 16.04 -16.16
C PRO A 131 13.44 16.48 -15.10
N SER A 132 14.01 17.68 -15.26
CA SER A 132 15.07 18.23 -14.40
C SER A 132 14.65 18.38 -12.92
N MET A 133 13.37 18.60 -12.63
CA MET A 133 12.87 18.67 -11.25
C MET A 133 12.81 17.31 -10.55
N LEU A 134 12.60 16.21 -11.29
CA LEU A 134 12.60 14.86 -10.69
C LEU A 134 14.01 14.44 -10.28
N ILE A 135 15.01 14.83 -11.07
CA ILE A 135 16.43 14.56 -10.82
C ILE A 135 16.97 15.42 -9.66
N GLU A 136 16.60 16.71 -9.56
CA GLU A 136 17.00 17.56 -8.42
C GLU A 136 16.40 17.11 -7.08
N LEU A 137 15.17 16.58 -7.09
CA LEU A 137 14.51 16.03 -5.89
C LEU A 137 15.12 14.69 -5.47
N ALA A 138 15.60 13.89 -6.42
CA ALA A 138 16.32 12.64 -6.16
C ALA A 138 17.74 12.88 -5.64
N ALA A 139 18.47 13.85 -6.21
CA ALA A 139 19.85 14.15 -5.84
C ALA A 139 20.01 14.77 -4.44
N LYS A 140 18.96 15.38 -3.88
CA LYS A 140 18.96 15.93 -2.52
C LYS A 140 18.76 14.88 -1.42
N ASP A 141 18.43 13.63 -1.76
CA ASP A 141 17.99 12.58 -0.83
C ASP A 141 19.13 11.88 -0.06
N GLU A 142 20.42 12.22 -0.33
CA GLU A 142 21.55 11.75 0.51
C GLU A 142 21.88 12.67 1.69
N SER A 143 21.38 13.92 1.71
CA SER A 143 21.60 14.84 2.82
C SER A 143 20.36 14.98 3.68
N LEU A 144 20.42 14.47 4.91
CA LEU A 144 19.38 14.67 5.93
C LEU A 144 19.05 16.16 6.10
N SER A 145 17.75 16.45 6.14
CA SER A 145 17.12 17.63 6.77
C SER A 145 17.13 18.93 5.97
N SER A 146 16.09 19.15 5.15
CA SER A 146 15.47 20.47 5.14
C SER A 146 13.94 20.36 5.04
N PRO A 147 13.18 21.18 5.78
CA PRO A 147 11.73 21.23 5.66
C PRO A 147 11.38 22.10 4.45
N GLU A 148 11.25 21.50 3.27
CA GLU A 148 10.73 22.25 2.11
C GLU A 148 9.23 22.57 2.32
N GLU A 149 8.84 23.77 1.90
CA GLU A 149 7.54 24.40 2.16
C GLU A 149 6.33 23.57 1.67
N PRO A 150 5.22 23.54 2.42
CA PRO A 150 4.03 22.72 2.12
C PRO A 150 3.38 23.00 0.76
N THR A 151 3.63 24.17 0.16
CA THR A 151 3.02 24.63 -1.10
C THR A 151 3.45 23.81 -2.32
N TYR A 152 4.65 23.22 -2.31
CA TYR A 152 5.19 22.48 -3.46
C TYR A 152 4.64 21.05 -3.56
N VAL A 153 4.42 20.38 -2.41
CA VAL A 153 3.87 19.02 -2.33
C VAL A 153 2.42 18.97 -2.87
N GLU A 154 1.67 20.06 -2.71
CA GLU A 154 0.27 20.15 -3.15
C GLU A 154 0.08 20.15 -4.67
N GLN A 155 1.13 20.52 -5.42
CA GLN A 155 1.12 20.54 -6.88
C GLN A 155 1.51 19.18 -7.48
N LEU A 156 1.69 18.14 -6.65
CA LEU A 156 2.23 16.88 -7.12
C LEU A 156 1.18 15.85 -7.53
N ALA A 157 1.33 15.24 -8.70
CA ALA A 157 0.27 14.44 -9.32
C ALA A 157 -0.14 13.18 -8.52
N PRO A 158 0.79 12.40 -7.91
CA PRO A 158 0.42 11.32 -6.99
C PRO A 158 -0.21 11.82 -5.67
N TYR A 159 0.15 13.02 -5.23
CA TYR A 159 -0.47 13.66 -4.07
C TYR A 159 -1.91 14.12 -4.39
N GLN A 160 -2.12 14.75 -5.55
CA GLN A 160 -3.43 15.12 -6.07
C GLN A 160 -4.33 13.90 -6.23
N LEU A 161 -3.77 12.79 -6.74
CA LEU A 161 -4.48 11.51 -6.81
C LEU A 161 -4.88 11.04 -5.41
N THR A 162 -3.94 10.95 -4.48
CA THR A 162 -4.21 10.52 -3.10
C THR A 162 -5.32 11.37 -2.48
N LYS A 163 -5.27 12.70 -2.63
CA LYS A 163 -6.32 13.62 -2.15
C LYS A 163 -7.66 13.37 -2.84
N ALA A 164 -7.66 13.10 -4.13
CA ALA A 164 -8.88 12.90 -4.91
C ALA A 164 -9.58 11.56 -4.60
N ILE A 165 -8.84 10.47 -4.38
CA ILE A 165 -9.41 9.11 -4.31
C ILE A 165 -9.35 8.46 -2.93
N SER A 166 -8.53 8.94 -1.99
CA SER A 166 -8.30 8.28 -0.68
C SER A 166 -9.59 8.08 0.12
N SER A 167 -10.45 9.09 0.22
CA SER A 167 -11.74 8.96 0.92
C SER A 167 -12.62 7.90 0.25
N SER A 168 -12.78 7.98 -1.08
CA SER A 168 -13.60 7.03 -1.83
C SER A 168 -13.09 5.59 -1.70
N LEU A 169 -11.76 5.40 -1.68
CA LEU A 169 -11.14 4.10 -1.45
C LEU A 169 -11.27 3.63 0.00
N GLY A 170 -11.19 4.53 0.98
CA GLY A 170 -11.44 4.24 2.38
C GLY A 170 -12.88 3.78 2.63
N ASP A 171 -13.85 4.50 2.07
CA ASP A 171 -15.28 4.17 2.15
C ASP A 171 -15.57 2.82 1.47
N LEU A 172 -14.97 2.60 0.30
CA LEU A 172 -15.09 1.33 -0.43
C LEU A 172 -14.48 0.17 0.37
N ARG A 173 -13.29 0.35 0.94
CA ARG A 173 -12.67 -0.65 1.80
C ARG A 173 -13.59 -0.95 2.99
N GLN A 174 -14.09 0.07 3.69
CA GLN A 174 -15.00 -0.09 4.82
C GLN A 174 -16.28 -0.84 4.44
N LYS A 175 -16.89 -0.49 3.31
CA LYS A 175 -18.08 -1.17 2.76
C LYS A 175 -17.87 -2.68 2.67
N TYR A 176 -16.73 -3.12 2.13
CA TYR A 176 -16.46 -4.54 1.94
C TYR A 176 -15.90 -5.24 3.19
N THR A 177 -15.29 -4.53 4.14
CA THR A 177 -14.74 -5.15 5.36
C THR A 177 -15.70 -5.16 6.55
N GLN A 178 -16.79 -4.38 6.53
CA GLN A 178 -17.66 -4.20 7.69
C GLN A 178 -18.29 -5.50 8.22
N LYS A 179 -18.62 -6.45 7.34
CA LYS A 179 -19.26 -7.73 7.72
C LYS A 179 -18.27 -8.89 7.81
N ASP A 180 -17.37 -8.99 6.84
CA ASP A 180 -16.31 -9.99 6.80
C ASP A 180 -15.06 -9.37 6.16
N PRO A 181 -14.01 -9.06 6.95
CA PRO A 181 -12.80 -8.41 6.44
C PRO A 181 -12.11 -9.15 5.30
N ARG A 182 -12.32 -10.47 5.15
CA ARG A 182 -11.69 -11.27 4.10
C ARG A 182 -12.25 -10.96 2.72
N VAL A 183 -13.46 -10.36 2.62
CA VAL A 183 -14.04 -9.95 1.34
C VAL A 183 -13.14 -8.96 0.60
N ILE A 184 -12.36 -8.15 1.32
CA ILE A 184 -11.39 -7.25 0.68
C ILE A 184 -10.36 -8.01 -0.17
N GLY A 185 -10.07 -9.28 0.12
CA GLY A 185 -9.20 -10.10 -0.72
C GLY A 185 -9.72 -10.22 -2.16
N PHE A 186 -11.04 -10.34 -2.35
CA PHE A 186 -11.66 -10.40 -3.68
C PHE A 186 -11.60 -9.03 -4.37
N VAL A 187 -11.91 -7.97 -3.62
CA VAL A 187 -11.87 -6.59 -4.12
C VAL A 187 -10.45 -6.23 -4.54
N SER A 188 -9.46 -6.41 -3.68
CA SER A 188 -8.06 -6.09 -3.99
C SER A 188 -7.53 -6.91 -5.17
N MET A 189 -7.89 -8.19 -5.31
CA MET A 189 -7.52 -8.98 -6.49
C MET A 189 -8.18 -8.47 -7.77
N GLN A 190 -9.45 -8.04 -7.71
CA GLN A 190 -10.14 -7.41 -8.85
C GLN A 190 -9.39 -6.16 -9.33
N PHE A 191 -9.07 -5.27 -8.40
CA PHE A 191 -8.35 -4.04 -8.71
C PHE A 191 -6.96 -4.36 -9.24
N HIS A 192 -6.21 -5.22 -8.56
CA HIS A 192 -4.88 -5.62 -8.97
C HIS A 192 -4.82 -6.14 -10.43
N TYR A 193 -5.71 -7.06 -10.79
CA TYR A 193 -5.75 -7.58 -12.16
C TYR A 193 -6.25 -6.55 -13.17
N THR A 194 -7.20 -5.69 -12.80
CA THR A 194 -7.67 -4.59 -13.65
C THR A 194 -6.53 -3.64 -13.98
N GLY A 195 -5.81 -3.15 -12.96
CA GLY A 195 -4.66 -2.28 -13.11
C GLY A 195 -3.55 -2.91 -13.95
N GLN A 196 -3.18 -4.17 -13.69
CA GLN A 196 -2.17 -4.87 -14.49
C GLN A 196 -2.57 -4.98 -15.97
N MET A 197 -3.83 -5.32 -16.25
CA MET A 197 -4.30 -5.50 -17.62
C MET A 197 -4.44 -4.16 -18.36
N LEU A 198 -4.81 -3.08 -17.67
CA LEU A 198 -4.78 -1.72 -18.23
C LEU A 198 -3.35 -1.29 -18.56
N LEU A 199 -2.39 -1.51 -17.66
CA LEU A 199 -0.98 -1.18 -17.89
C LEU A 199 -0.36 -1.96 -19.06
N GLN A 200 -0.84 -3.18 -19.34
CA GLN A 200 -0.39 -3.97 -20.49
C GLN A 200 -0.80 -3.37 -21.85
N LEU A 201 -1.75 -2.44 -21.88
CA LEU A 201 -2.13 -1.73 -23.10
C LEU A 201 -1.18 -0.58 -23.46
N LEU A 202 -0.26 -0.23 -22.55
CA LEU A 202 0.62 0.93 -22.65
C LEU A 202 2.05 0.49 -22.93
N SER A 203 2.84 1.40 -23.50
CA SER A 203 4.24 1.16 -23.82
C SER A 203 5.16 2.14 -23.09
N GLY A 204 6.31 1.64 -22.61
CA GLY A 204 7.42 2.46 -22.13
C GLY A 204 7.02 3.45 -21.02
N ILE A 205 7.23 4.73 -21.30
CA ILE A 205 7.05 5.83 -20.35
C ILE A 205 5.60 5.95 -19.86
N GLU A 206 4.60 5.77 -20.73
CA GLU A 206 3.18 5.84 -20.35
C GLU A 206 2.84 4.81 -19.27
N GLN A 207 3.36 3.60 -19.44
CA GLN A 207 3.18 2.51 -18.48
C GLN A 207 3.85 2.84 -17.15
N SER A 208 5.09 3.37 -17.19
CA SER A 208 5.82 3.78 -15.99
C SER A 208 5.06 4.83 -15.18
N ILE A 209 4.60 5.91 -15.84
CA ILE A 209 3.87 6.99 -15.17
C ILE A 209 2.56 6.48 -14.56
N LEU A 210 1.73 5.78 -15.32
CA LEU A 210 0.44 5.29 -14.83
C LEU A 210 0.58 4.18 -13.79
N SER A 211 1.70 3.45 -13.77
CA SER A 211 1.95 2.46 -12.72
C SER A 211 2.00 3.10 -11.33
N THR A 212 2.52 4.33 -11.21
CA THR A 212 2.55 5.07 -9.94
C THR A 212 1.13 5.42 -9.48
N TYR A 213 0.24 5.81 -10.39
CA TYR A 213 -1.16 6.10 -10.07
C TYR A 213 -1.86 4.84 -9.58
N PHE A 214 -1.68 3.72 -10.28
CA PHE A 214 -2.34 2.47 -9.91
C PHE A 214 -1.78 1.87 -8.62
N LYS A 215 -0.51 2.16 -8.29
CA LYS A 215 0.10 1.80 -7.00
C LYS A 215 -0.60 2.49 -5.82
N VAL A 216 -1.00 3.76 -5.97
CA VAL A 216 -1.79 4.46 -4.93
C VAL A 216 -3.12 3.75 -4.68
N ILE A 217 -3.79 3.31 -5.74
CA ILE A 217 -5.06 2.58 -5.65
C ILE A 217 -4.86 1.26 -4.90
N ASP A 218 -3.88 0.45 -5.32
CA ASP A 218 -3.54 -0.82 -4.67
C ASP A 218 -3.29 -0.57 -3.17
N ASP A 219 -2.37 0.34 -2.82
CA ASP A 219 -1.99 0.59 -1.44
C ASP A 219 -3.17 0.98 -0.55
N CYS A 220 -4.05 1.85 -1.02
CA CYS A 220 -5.24 2.28 -0.27
C CYS A 220 -6.28 1.16 -0.07
N LEU A 221 -6.27 0.13 -0.92
CA LEU A 221 -7.15 -1.03 -0.80
C LEU A 221 -6.57 -2.10 0.12
N TYR A 222 -5.28 -2.43 -0.04
CA TYR A 222 -4.62 -3.46 0.77
C TYR A 222 -4.43 -3.02 2.22
N MET A 223 -4.20 -1.73 2.45
CA MET A 223 -3.86 -1.19 3.77
C MET A 223 -4.97 -0.28 4.30
N PRO A 224 -5.31 -0.36 5.61
CA PRO A 224 -6.35 0.48 6.22
C PRO A 224 -5.84 1.91 6.52
N LEU A 225 -5.29 2.61 5.52
CA LEU A 225 -4.67 3.93 5.67
C LEU A 225 -5.66 4.98 6.20
N GLN A 226 -6.87 5.05 5.64
CA GLN A 226 -7.91 5.99 6.10
C GLN A 226 -8.27 5.76 7.58
N ARG A 227 -8.30 4.49 8.02
CA ARG A 227 -8.54 4.13 9.43
C ARG A 227 -7.40 4.61 10.31
N ALA A 228 -6.14 4.45 9.88
CA ALA A 228 -4.98 4.98 10.60
C ALA A 228 -5.05 6.51 10.73
N TYR A 229 -5.41 7.23 9.66
CA TYR A 229 -5.53 8.69 9.69
C TYR A 229 -6.64 9.15 10.63
N THR A 230 -7.79 8.46 10.57
CA THR A 230 -8.94 8.75 11.44
C THR A 230 -8.62 8.46 12.91
N ALA A 231 -7.89 7.39 13.20
CA ALA A 231 -7.46 7.06 14.56
C ALA A 231 -6.46 8.10 15.09
N ALA A 232 -5.46 8.47 14.30
CA ALA A 232 -4.49 9.50 14.68
C ALA A 232 -5.14 10.87 14.94
N ALA A 233 -6.17 11.24 14.16
CA ALA A 233 -6.90 12.50 14.33
C ALA A 233 -7.68 12.59 15.64
N LYS A 234 -7.95 11.46 16.32
CA LYS A 234 -8.64 11.41 17.62
C LYS A 234 -7.68 11.54 18.81
N LEU A 235 -6.39 11.46 18.58
CA LEU A 235 -5.37 11.49 19.62
C LEU A 235 -4.71 12.86 19.71
N ASP A 236 -4.18 13.19 20.89
CA ASP A 236 -3.35 14.37 21.06
C ASP A 236 -2.10 14.29 20.19
N SER A 237 -1.72 15.43 19.61
CA SER A 237 -0.54 15.55 18.75
C SER A 237 0.75 15.10 19.44
N ASP A 238 0.80 15.25 20.76
CA ASP A 238 1.98 15.01 21.60
C ASP A 238 1.93 13.59 22.24
N SER A 239 0.91 12.77 21.91
CA SER A 239 0.81 11.40 22.41
C SER A 239 1.95 10.51 21.91
N LEU A 240 2.42 9.60 22.76
CA LEU A 240 3.50 8.66 22.42
C LEU A 240 3.15 7.78 21.21
N ALA A 241 1.88 7.38 21.09
CA ALA A 241 1.37 6.60 19.96
C ALA A 241 1.51 7.36 18.63
N VAL A 242 1.04 8.60 18.56
CA VAL A 242 1.15 9.44 17.35
C VAL A 242 2.61 9.76 17.06
N SER A 243 3.40 10.06 18.08
CA SER A 243 4.84 10.34 17.97
C SER A 243 5.61 9.13 17.39
N ALA A 244 5.36 7.92 17.90
CA ALA A 244 5.98 6.70 17.39
C ALA A 244 5.63 6.46 15.90
N VAL A 245 4.36 6.59 15.53
CA VAL A 245 3.92 6.42 14.13
C VAL A 245 4.52 7.50 13.22
N ARG A 246 4.61 8.76 13.66
CA ARG A 246 5.25 9.84 12.89
C ARG A 246 6.74 9.61 12.66
N ASN A 247 7.44 8.93 13.57
CA ASN A 247 8.84 8.59 13.37
C ASN A 247 9.04 7.44 12.38
N LEU A 248 8.13 6.47 12.34
CA LEU A 248 8.25 5.28 11.49
C LEU A 248 7.68 5.48 10.08
N LEU A 249 6.58 6.23 9.96
CA LEU A 249 5.85 6.42 8.70
C LEU A 249 6.73 6.96 7.56
N PRO A 250 7.59 7.98 7.75
CA PRO A 250 8.42 8.52 6.67
C PRO A 250 9.50 7.56 6.16
N VAL A 251 9.84 6.54 6.94
CA VAL A 251 10.91 5.56 6.64
C VAL A 251 10.37 4.16 6.35
N SER A 252 9.04 3.98 6.30
CA SER A 252 8.41 2.66 6.20
C SER A 252 8.76 1.88 4.93
N THR A 253 8.83 2.57 3.78
CA THR A 253 9.24 1.97 2.51
C THR A 253 10.72 1.58 2.54
N HIS A 254 11.57 2.37 3.21
CA HIS A 254 12.99 2.04 3.36
C HIS A 254 13.19 0.79 4.22
N ILE A 255 12.44 0.69 5.33
CA ILE A 255 12.37 -0.52 6.17
C ILE A 255 11.94 -1.72 5.30
N ALA A 256 10.85 -1.59 4.55
CA ALA A 256 10.34 -2.66 3.70
C ALA A 256 11.34 -3.12 2.62
N LYS A 257 12.04 -2.18 1.96
CA LYS A 257 13.10 -2.49 0.98
C LYS A 257 14.28 -3.22 1.64
N ARG A 258 14.75 -2.75 2.80
CA ARG A 258 15.85 -3.39 3.55
C ARG A 258 15.50 -4.82 3.97
N ILE A 259 14.30 -5.02 4.53
CA ILE A 259 13.83 -6.34 4.94
C ILE A 259 13.73 -7.28 3.73
N THR A 260 13.12 -6.82 2.65
CA THR A 260 12.97 -7.62 1.42
C THR A 260 14.34 -8.04 0.86
N ARG A 261 15.32 -7.14 0.82
CA ARG A 261 16.69 -7.45 0.39
C ARG A 261 17.34 -8.52 1.27
N LYS A 262 17.30 -8.34 2.59
CA LYS A 262 17.83 -9.34 3.55
C LYS A 262 17.17 -10.71 3.38
N VAL A 263 15.86 -10.76 3.14
CA VAL A 263 15.15 -12.03 2.92
C VAL A 263 15.57 -12.71 1.61
N ILE A 264 15.78 -11.95 0.52
CA ILE A 264 16.32 -12.49 -0.74
C ILE A 264 17.68 -13.15 -0.52
N GLU A 265 18.55 -12.48 0.25
CA GLU A 265 19.90 -12.98 0.58
C GLU A 265 19.85 -14.25 1.43
N LEU A 266 18.94 -14.32 2.41
CA LEU A 266 18.78 -15.48 3.30
C LEU A 266 18.11 -16.68 2.61
N TYR A 267 17.25 -16.43 1.62
CA TYR A 267 16.43 -17.47 0.96
C TYR A 267 16.56 -17.45 -0.58
N PRO A 268 17.77 -17.59 -1.14
CA PRO A 268 18.00 -17.43 -2.58
C PRO A 268 17.25 -18.45 -3.45
N GLY A 269 16.92 -19.63 -2.90
CA GLY A 269 16.18 -20.69 -3.58
C GLY A 269 14.65 -20.64 -3.44
N TYR A 270 14.10 -19.70 -2.68
CA TYR A 270 12.66 -19.67 -2.42
C TYR A 270 11.84 -19.24 -3.65
N ARG A 271 10.70 -19.91 -3.86
CA ARG A 271 9.76 -19.65 -4.97
C ARG A 271 8.31 -19.64 -4.49
N SER A 272 7.59 -18.58 -4.85
CA SER A 272 6.13 -18.44 -4.66
C SER A 272 5.37 -18.79 -5.94
N TYR A 273 4.04 -18.63 -5.94
CA TYR A 273 3.22 -18.75 -7.16
C TYR A 273 3.70 -17.82 -8.28
N SER A 274 4.17 -16.61 -7.92
CA SER A 274 4.59 -15.57 -8.86
C SER A 274 6.05 -15.66 -9.29
N GLY A 275 6.84 -16.59 -8.74
CA GLY A 275 8.25 -16.79 -9.08
C GLY A 275 9.20 -16.69 -7.88
N ASN A 276 10.49 -16.58 -8.18
CA ASN A 276 11.57 -16.48 -7.19
C ASN A 276 11.59 -15.10 -6.52
N LEU A 277 12.16 -14.99 -5.32
CA LEU A 277 12.22 -13.70 -4.59
C LEU A 277 12.92 -12.59 -5.35
N ASN A 278 13.92 -12.92 -6.18
CA ASN A 278 14.65 -11.93 -6.98
C ASN A 278 13.89 -11.48 -8.25
N ASN A 279 12.68 -11.98 -8.49
CA ASN A 279 11.84 -11.50 -9.59
C ASN A 279 11.21 -10.16 -9.20
N GLN A 280 11.29 -9.14 -10.06
CA GLN A 280 10.78 -7.79 -9.79
C GLN A 280 9.33 -7.76 -9.28
N LYS A 281 8.44 -8.61 -9.81
CA LYS A 281 7.04 -8.67 -9.35
C LYS A 281 6.93 -9.19 -7.91
N VAL A 282 7.78 -10.15 -7.55
CA VAL A 282 7.83 -10.74 -6.21
C VAL A 282 8.48 -9.78 -5.22
N ILE A 283 9.49 -9.02 -5.64
CA ILE A 283 10.09 -7.94 -4.83
C ILE A 283 9.02 -6.90 -4.49
N ILE A 284 8.29 -6.41 -5.50
CA ILE A 284 7.24 -5.41 -5.30
C ILE A 284 6.14 -5.93 -4.36
N SER A 285 5.69 -7.18 -4.50
CA SER A 285 4.70 -7.75 -3.60
C SER A 285 5.24 -7.96 -2.18
N SER A 286 6.52 -8.32 -2.03
CA SER A 286 7.16 -8.51 -0.72
C SER A 286 7.29 -7.18 0.04
N ILE A 287 7.69 -6.11 -0.65
CA ILE A 287 7.72 -4.76 -0.09
C ILE A 287 6.32 -4.36 0.38
N ARG A 288 5.30 -4.59 -0.44
CA ARG A 288 3.91 -4.29 -0.12
C ARG A 288 3.44 -5.03 1.13
N ASP A 289 3.76 -6.31 1.28
CA ASP A 289 3.38 -7.09 2.45
C ASP A 289 4.03 -6.54 3.72
N VAL A 290 5.32 -6.15 3.68
CA VAL A 290 6.00 -5.52 4.81
C VAL A 290 5.42 -4.14 5.14
N GLU A 291 5.05 -3.34 4.14
CA GLU A 291 4.32 -2.08 4.36
C GLU A 291 2.94 -2.33 4.97
N MET A 292 2.24 -3.37 4.53
CA MET A 292 0.94 -3.76 5.07
C MET A 292 1.05 -4.12 6.56
N PHE A 293 2.02 -4.95 6.95
CA PHE A 293 2.28 -5.26 8.36
C PHE A 293 2.52 -4.01 9.20
N GLN A 294 3.30 -3.05 8.69
CA GLN A 294 3.54 -1.78 9.36
C GLN A 294 2.25 -0.96 9.55
N VAL A 295 1.42 -0.82 8.51
CA VAL A 295 0.18 -0.02 8.61
C VAL A 295 -0.82 -0.64 9.59
N TYR A 296 -1.02 -1.96 9.57
CA TYR A 296 -1.91 -2.61 10.54
C TYR A 296 -1.38 -2.48 11.97
N LEU A 297 -0.06 -2.55 12.17
CA LEU A 297 0.55 -2.29 13.47
C LEU A 297 0.28 -0.85 13.94
N TRP A 298 0.42 0.14 13.06
CA TRP A 298 0.11 1.53 13.39
C TRP A 298 -1.36 1.74 13.74
N VAL A 299 -2.29 1.12 13.02
CA VAL A 299 -3.73 1.18 13.37
C VAL A 299 -3.96 0.66 14.77
N CYS A 300 -3.38 -0.49 15.13
CA CYS A 300 -3.54 -1.04 16.47
C CYS A 300 -3.02 -0.10 17.57
N VAL A 301 -1.84 0.49 17.36
CA VAL A 301 -1.25 1.45 18.30
C VAL A 301 -2.11 2.71 18.44
N LEU A 302 -2.61 3.25 17.33
CA LEU A 302 -3.40 4.48 17.31
C LEU A 302 -4.82 4.29 17.86
N GLU A 303 -5.39 3.09 17.73
CA GLU A 303 -6.71 2.78 18.27
C GLU A 303 -6.68 2.16 19.67
N GLY A 304 -5.49 1.87 20.20
CA GLY A 304 -5.33 1.27 21.53
C GLY A 304 -5.84 -0.16 21.64
N ASN A 305 -5.92 -0.92 20.54
CA ASN A 305 -6.45 -2.28 20.53
C ASN A 305 -5.85 -3.12 19.40
N ILE A 306 -6.05 -4.44 19.41
CA ILE A 306 -5.45 -5.38 18.44
C ILE A 306 -6.38 -5.81 17.30
N ALA A 307 -7.59 -5.24 17.22
CA ALA A 307 -8.65 -5.73 16.33
C ALA A 307 -8.26 -5.71 14.85
N ALA A 308 -7.48 -4.71 14.41
CA ALA A 308 -7.04 -4.62 13.03
C ALA A 308 -6.13 -5.81 12.65
N ILE A 309 -5.29 -6.29 13.57
CA ILE A 309 -4.45 -7.47 13.34
C ILE A 309 -5.29 -8.75 13.46
N THR A 310 -6.05 -8.91 14.55
CA THR A 310 -6.71 -10.18 14.87
C THR A 310 -7.90 -10.50 13.99
N HIS A 311 -8.69 -9.50 13.61
CA HIS A 311 -9.96 -9.70 12.89
C HIS A 311 -9.84 -9.39 11.39
N GLU A 312 -8.86 -8.59 10.96
CA GLU A 312 -8.69 -8.24 9.55
C GLU A 312 -7.44 -8.88 8.93
N LEU A 313 -6.24 -8.44 9.35
CA LEU A 313 -4.99 -8.82 8.69
C LEU A 313 -4.73 -10.33 8.75
N PHE A 314 -4.79 -10.93 9.95
CA PHE A 314 -4.46 -12.34 10.10
C PHE A 314 -5.41 -13.25 9.32
N PRO A 315 -6.75 -13.12 9.43
CA PRO A 315 -7.68 -13.90 8.60
C PRO A 315 -7.48 -13.70 7.09
N LEU A 316 -7.13 -12.50 6.66
CA LEU A 316 -6.82 -12.20 5.26
C LEU A 316 -5.57 -12.93 4.78
N CYS A 317 -4.47 -12.89 5.55
CA CYS A 317 -3.24 -13.62 5.23
C CYS A 317 -3.49 -15.14 5.19
N VAL A 318 -4.23 -15.69 6.15
CA VAL A 318 -4.58 -17.11 6.19
C VAL A 318 -5.36 -17.55 4.95
N MET A 319 -6.20 -16.68 4.39
CA MET A 319 -6.93 -16.95 3.15
C MET A 319 -6.03 -16.83 1.90
N LEU A 320 -5.20 -15.79 1.82
CA LEU A 320 -4.47 -15.44 0.60
C LEU A 320 -3.13 -16.16 0.46
N TYR A 321 -2.31 -16.21 1.51
CA TYR A 321 -0.93 -16.71 1.42
C TYR A 321 -0.83 -18.16 0.97
N PRO A 322 -1.65 -19.11 1.47
CA PRO A 322 -1.66 -20.48 0.94
C PRO A 322 -2.03 -20.54 -0.55
N THR A 323 -3.00 -19.71 -0.97
CA THR A 323 -3.43 -19.62 -2.37
C THR A 323 -2.30 -19.12 -3.28
N LEU A 324 -1.50 -18.16 -2.78
CA LEU A 324 -0.36 -17.58 -3.48
C LEU A 324 0.95 -18.36 -3.26
N LYS A 325 0.90 -19.49 -2.56
CA LYS A 325 2.06 -20.32 -2.18
C LYS A 325 3.15 -19.53 -1.45
N VAL A 326 2.73 -18.58 -0.61
CA VAL A 326 3.63 -17.83 0.27
C VAL A 326 3.89 -18.66 1.52
N SER A 327 5.16 -18.89 1.85
CA SER A 327 5.55 -19.70 3.02
C SER A 327 5.44 -18.86 4.30
N TRP A 328 4.85 -19.43 5.35
CA TRP A 328 4.82 -18.83 6.68
C TRP A 328 6.22 -18.57 7.25
N GLU A 329 7.21 -19.37 6.86
CA GLU A 329 8.60 -19.17 7.26
C GLU A 329 9.16 -17.83 6.75
N ILE A 330 8.88 -17.50 5.48
CA ILE A 330 9.31 -16.22 4.88
C ILE A 330 8.63 -15.05 5.58
N ILE A 331 7.33 -15.16 5.84
CA ILE A 331 6.58 -14.13 6.58
C ILE A 331 7.15 -13.96 7.99
N ARG A 332 7.51 -15.05 8.65
CA ARG A 332 8.14 -15.01 9.97
C ARG A 332 9.48 -14.32 9.94
N GLN A 333 10.31 -14.60 8.94
CA GLN A 333 11.58 -13.88 8.80
C GLN A 333 11.36 -12.38 8.55
N MET A 334 10.39 -12.00 7.70
CA MET A 334 10.04 -10.60 7.47
C MET A 334 9.61 -9.89 8.75
N LEU A 335 8.76 -10.52 9.56
CA LEU A 335 8.33 -9.97 10.85
C LEU A 335 9.49 -9.85 11.84
N HIS A 336 10.42 -10.81 11.85
CA HIS A 336 11.57 -10.79 12.76
C HIS A 336 12.44 -9.56 12.49
N LEU A 337 12.78 -9.35 11.22
CA LEU A 337 13.55 -8.21 10.77
C LEU A 337 12.76 -6.90 10.98
N LEU A 338 11.44 -6.91 10.83
CA LEU A 338 10.60 -5.75 11.13
C LEU A 338 10.68 -5.34 12.61
N GLY A 339 10.65 -6.29 13.53
CA GLY A 339 10.80 -6.01 14.96
C GLY A 339 12.15 -5.36 15.30
N GLN A 340 13.23 -5.80 14.64
CA GLN A 340 14.56 -5.20 14.78
C GLN A 340 14.57 -3.75 14.26
N GLU A 341 14.10 -3.53 13.03
CA GLU A 341 14.12 -2.21 12.40
C GLU A 341 13.24 -1.18 13.16
N ILE A 342 12.14 -1.62 13.77
CA ILE A 342 11.31 -0.78 14.65
C ILE A 342 12.05 -0.43 15.95
N SER A 343 12.63 -1.43 16.61
CA SER A 343 13.29 -1.25 17.91
C SER A 343 14.50 -0.31 17.83
N GLU A 344 15.21 -0.32 16.70
CA GLU A 344 16.35 0.56 16.44
C GLU A 344 15.97 2.03 16.18
N ARG A 345 14.71 2.31 15.84
CA ARG A 345 14.25 3.65 15.40
C ARG A 345 13.39 4.39 16.40
N LEU A 346 12.97 3.71 17.45
CA LEU A 346 12.14 4.28 18.50
C LEU A 346 12.97 4.50 19.76
N ASN A 347 12.70 5.59 20.47
CA ASN A 347 13.19 5.73 21.83
C ASN A 347 12.45 4.75 22.77
N THR A 348 12.93 4.60 24.00
CA THR A 348 12.39 3.64 24.96
C THR A 348 10.89 3.84 25.23
N GLU A 349 10.41 5.07 25.37
CA GLU A 349 8.99 5.34 25.66
C GLU A 349 8.08 5.02 24.47
N GLN A 350 8.51 5.38 23.27
CA GLN A 350 7.83 5.02 22.02
C GLN A 350 7.82 3.51 21.81
N ALA A 351 8.94 2.83 22.05
CA ALA A 351 9.06 1.38 21.96
C ALA A 351 8.13 0.68 22.97
N ASN A 352 8.10 1.14 24.22
CA ASN A 352 7.18 0.61 25.24
C ASN A 352 5.71 0.78 24.86
N THR A 353 5.38 1.80 24.07
CA THR A 353 4.02 2.03 23.56
C THR A 353 3.68 1.09 22.40
N LEU A 354 4.60 0.87 21.45
CA LEU A 354 4.31 0.15 20.19
C LEU A 354 4.60 -1.35 20.24
N MET A 355 5.67 -1.77 20.92
CA MET A 355 6.14 -3.15 20.92
C MET A 355 5.14 -4.19 21.47
N PRO A 356 4.26 -3.88 22.45
CA PRO A 356 3.22 -4.83 22.85
C PRO A 356 2.31 -5.26 21.69
N TYR A 357 1.97 -4.34 20.78
CA TYR A 357 1.18 -4.66 19.59
C TYR A 357 1.97 -5.48 18.57
N PHE A 358 3.28 -5.19 18.44
CA PHE A 358 4.16 -6.00 17.59
C PHE A 358 4.31 -7.43 18.12
N GLN A 359 4.38 -7.63 19.44
CA GLN A 359 4.43 -8.97 20.04
C GLN A 359 3.19 -9.78 19.68
N VAL A 360 2.00 -9.17 19.69
CA VAL A 360 0.77 -9.84 19.23
C VAL A 360 0.89 -10.23 17.75
N LEU A 361 1.32 -9.31 16.88
CA LEU A 361 1.56 -9.62 15.47
C LEU A 361 2.55 -10.78 15.29
N TRP A 362 3.66 -10.75 16.02
CA TRP A 362 4.68 -11.78 16.01
C TRP A 362 4.08 -13.14 16.40
N HIS A 363 3.40 -13.21 17.54
CA HIS A 363 2.80 -14.46 18.04
C HIS A 363 1.72 -15.02 17.11
N MET A 364 0.87 -14.19 16.52
CA MET A 364 -0.19 -14.68 15.63
C MET A 364 0.34 -15.41 14.39
N PHE A 365 1.53 -15.04 13.91
CA PHE A 365 2.14 -15.69 12.75
C PHE A 365 3.14 -16.79 13.14
N SER A 366 3.18 -17.21 14.41
CA SER A 366 4.17 -18.16 14.88
C SER A 366 3.93 -19.58 14.34
N PRO A 367 4.98 -20.44 14.29
CA PRO A 367 4.84 -21.81 13.81
C PRO A 367 3.76 -22.57 14.56
N GLU A 368 3.61 -22.35 15.87
CA GLU A 368 2.64 -23.03 16.74
C GLU A 368 1.19 -22.87 16.26
N VAL A 369 0.86 -21.73 15.65
CA VAL A 369 -0.47 -21.44 15.08
C VAL A 369 -0.74 -22.25 13.81
N PHE A 370 0.32 -22.61 13.07
CA PHE A 370 0.24 -23.27 11.77
C PHE A 370 0.62 -24.75 11.79
N SER A 371 1.41 -25.20 12.76
CA SER A 371 1.91 -26.57 12.89
C SER A 371 0.82 -27.59 13.25
N GLU A 372 -0.31 -27.16 13.81
CA GLU A 372 -1.46 -28.03 14.10
C GLU A 372 -2.44 -28.16 12.91
N ASN A 373 -2.33 -27.31 11.88
CA ASN A 373 -3.32 -27.23 10.78
C ASN A 373 -2.81 -27.74 9.42
N THR A 374 -1.54 -28.12 9.30
CA THR A 374 -0.97 -28.59 8.03
C THR A 374 -1.24 -30.06 7.72
N CYS A 375 -1.60 -30.89 8.70
CA CYS A 375 -1.78 -32.34 8.48
C CYS A 375 -3.16 -32.74 7.90
N GLU A 376 -4.22 -31.94 8.11
CA GLU A 376 -5.58 -32.30 7.64
C GLU A 376 -5.97 -31.68 6.29
N ILE A 377 -5.27 -30.64 5.84
CA ILE A 377 -5.69 -29.86 4.66
C ILE A 377 -5.22 -30.52 3.35
N GLU A 378 -4.13 -31.29 3.37
CA GLU A 378 -3.61 -31.95 2.17
C GLU A 378 -4.36 -33.24 1.80
N LEU A 379 -4.92 -33.96 2.77
CA LEU A 379 -5.65 -35.21 2.52
C LEU A 379 -7.03 -34.98 1.88
N ASN A 380 -7.74 -33.92 2.26
CA ASN A 380 -9.07 -33.62 1.71
C ASN A 380 -9.05 -33.06 0.27
N ALA A 381 -7.90 -32.57 -0.20
CA ALA A 381 -7.79 -32.01 -1.55
C ALA A 381 -7.65 -33.07 -2.66
N TYR A 382 -7.40 -34.33 -2.30
CA TYR A 382 -7.20 -35.41 -3.27
C TYR A 382 -8.52 -36.04 -3.75
N GLU A 383 -9.59 -36.03 -2.94
CA GLU A 383 -10.84 -36.72 -3.27
C GLU A 383 -11.83 -35.89 -4.13
N GLU A 384 -11.82 -34.55 -4.06
CA GLU A 384 -12.83 -33.71 -4.73
C GLU A 384 -12.57 -33.41 -6.23
N ARG A 385 -11.61 -34.06 -6.89
CA ARG A 385 -11.28 -33.79 -8.32
C ARG A 385 -12.36 -34.19 -9.33
N LYS A 386 -13.54 -34.71 -8.93
CA LYS A 386 -14.52 -35.30 -9.87
C LYS A 386 -15.81 -34.55 -10.13
N THR A 387 -16.08 -33.38 -9.53
CA THR A 387 -17.32 -32.64 -9.84
C THR A 387 -17.13 -31.13 -9.76
N TYR A 388 -16.92 -30.47 -10.90
CA TYR A 388 -16.99 -29.01 -11.01
C TYR A 388 -18.27 -28.60 -11.76
N LYS A 389 -19.17 -27.89 -11.06
CA LYS A 389 -20.13 -26.94 -11.66
C LYS A 389 -19.71 -25.52 -11.24
N PRO A 390 -19.88 -24.50 -12.11
CA PRO A 390 -19.61 -23.12 -11.75
C PRO A 390 -20.51 -22.66 -10.59
N LEU A 391 -19.95 -21.84 -9.68
CA LEU A 391 -20.62 -21.41 -8.45
C LEU A 391 -21.79 -20.42 -8.71
N PHE A 392 -21.82 -19.81 -9.89
CA PHE A 392 -22.83 -18.85 -10.31
C PHE A 392 -23.14 -19.11 -11.79
N ALA A 393 -24.22 -19.85 -12.04
CA ALA A 393 -24.89 -19.99 -13.33
C ALA A 393 -26.31 -19.45 -13.21
#